data_AF-A0A928AIV0-F1
#
_entry.id   AF-A0A928AIV0-F1
#
_cell.length_a   1.000
_cell.length_b   1.000
_cell.length_c   1.000
_cell.angle_alpha   90.00
_cell.angle_beta   90.00
_cell.angle_gamma   90.00
#
_symmetry.space_group_name_H-M   'P 1'
#
loop_
_entity.id
_entity.type
_entity.pdbx_description
1 polymer ?
#
loop_
_entity_poly.entity_id
_entity_poly.type
_entity_poly.pdbx_seq_one_letter_code
_entity_poly.pdbx_strand_id
1 'polypeptide(L)'
;MGKVRRKDAKQEEERKARKAALKARKDKIREEPLLERELGVEKPPKKILIISEGKNTEPSYFEHFRLPNIKLERVGTGKSTTRLIEEADSLLEKTYRGQKFDEIWLVFDKDDNEDFEDAIKLAISKNYKVAYSNQAVEYWFILHFYDHHGEQLSRESYADMINYHINPLGAKYDDSKIVSREFFDILMSKNPESQKARYQEAFDRAERILSDNPHRTEESVTMVHKLFCSIMPLETTRAKRAREKKESSKKKAGL
;
A
#
# COMPACT_ATOMS: atom_id res chain seq x y z
N MET A 1 -55.24 -58.93 -32.37
CA MET A 1 -54.99 -57.48 -32.50
C MET A 1 -54.57 -56.83 -31.15
N GLY A 2 -53.51 -57.29 -30.46
CA GLY A 2 -53.28 -56.93 -29.04
C GLY A 2 -51.94 -56.27 -28.67
N LYS A 3 -50.99 -56.12 -29.59
CA LYS A 3 -49.62 -55.64 -29.26
C LYS A 3 -49.35 -54.16 -29.56
N VAL A 4 -50.17 -53.51 -30.39
CA VAL A 4 -49.95 -52.10 -30.81
C VAL A 4 -50.36 -51.11 -29.70
N ARG A 5 -51.57 -51.27 -29.14
CA ARG A 5 -52.14 -50.34 -28.12
C ARG A 5 -51.33 -50.19 -26.83
N ARG A 6 -50.57 -51.22 -26.41
CA ARG A 6 -49.72 -51.14 -25.19
C ARG A 6 -48.43 -50.34 -25.41
N LYS A 7 -47.91 -50.29 -26.64
CA LYS A 7 -46.70 -49.53 -26.98
C LYS A 7 -47.01 -48.02 -27.00
N ASP A 8 -48.19 -47.67 -27.48
CA ASP A 8 -48.69 -46.29 -27.53
C ASP A 8 -48.98 -45.73 -26.12
N ALA A 9 -49.59 -46.54 -25.24
CA ALA A 9 -49.85 -46.15 -23.85
C ALA A 9 -48.56 -45.91 -23.06
N LYS A 10 -47.55 -46.78 -23.24
CA LYS A 10 -46.24 -46.62 -22.59
C LYS A 10 -45.50 -45.39 -23.11
N GLN A 11 -45.56 -45.11 -24.41
CA GLN A 11 -44.99 -43.89 -24.99
C GLN A 11 -45.70 -42.61 -24.51
N GLU A 12 -47.02 -42.66 -24.31
CA GLU A 12 -47.77 -41.51 -23.80
C GLU A 12 -47.44 -41.21 -22.33
N GLU A 13 -47.26 -42.24 -21.51
CA GLU A 13 -46.84 -42.13 -20.11
C GLU A 13 -45.42 -41.57 -20.00
N GLU A 14 -44.47 -42.08 -20.80
CA GLU A 14 -43.10 -41.55 -20.87
C GLU A 14 -43.08 -40.07 -21.34
N ARG A 15 -43.96 -39.69 -22.29
CA ARG A 15 -44.09 -38.30 -22.75
C ARG A 15 -44.69 -37.39 -21.68
N LYS A 16 -45.64 -37.87 -20.87
CA LYS A 16 -46.21 -37.15 -19.71
C LYS A 16 -45.17 -36.98 -18.61
N ALA A 17 -44.43 -38.04 -18.27
CA ALA A 17 -43.35 -37.99 -17.29
C ALA A 17 -42.24 -37.01 -17.71
N ARG A 18 -41.84 -37.03 -18.99
CA ARG A 18 -40.83 -36.09 -19.52
C ARG A 18 -41.31 -34.64 -19.47
N LYS A 19 -42.59 -34.38 -19.78
CA LYS A 19 -43.18 -33.03 -19.67
C LYS A 19 -43.27 -32.57 -18.21
N ALA A 20 -43.64 -33.45 -17.29
CA ALA A 20 -43.69 -33.15 -15.85
C ALA A 20 -42.30 -32.84 -15.30
N ALA A 21 -41.28 -33.63 -15.67
CA ALA A 21 -39.90 -33.39 -15.30
C ALA A 21 -39.37 -32.05 -15.86
N LEU A 22 -39.73 -31.71 -17.11
CA LEU A 22 -39.34 -30.44 -17.71
C LEU A 22 -40.01 -29.24 -17.03
N LYS A 23 -41.27 -29.40 -16.60
CA LYS A 23 -42.02 -28.38 -15.85
C LYS A 23 -41.42 -28.19 -14.46
N ALA A 24 -41.17 -29.27 -13.71
CA ALA A 24 -40.53 -29.19 -12.39
C ALA A 24 -39.13 -28.55 -12.46
N ARG A 25 -38.37 -28.84 -13.52
CA ARG A 25 -37.04 -28.24 -13.74
C ARG A 25 -37.13 -26.75 -14.10
N LYS A 26 -38.16 -26.33 -14.84
CA LYS A 26 -38.46 -24.91 -15.11
C LYS A 26 -38.92 -24.17 -13.86
N ASP A 27 -39.73 -24.82 -13.01
CA ASP A 27 -40.22 -24.23 -11.77
C ASP A 27 -39.06 -24.04 -10.77
N LYS A 28 -38.12 -24.99 -10.68
CA LYS A 28 -36.87 -24.86 -9.91
C LYS A 28 -35.91 -23.77 -10.40
N ILE A 29 -35.98 -23.41 -11.69
CA ILE A 29 -35.20 -22.31 -12.27
C ILE A 29 -35.92 -20.96 -12.05
N ARG A 30 -37.25 -20.98 -11.91
CA ARG A 30 -38.09 -19.81 -11.62
C ARG A 30 -38.14 -19.45 -10.14
N GLU A 31 -37.78 -20.36 -9.24
CA GLU A 31 -37.40 -19.98 -7.87
C GLU A 31 -36.14 -19.13 -7.98
N GLU A 32 -36.33 -17.81 -8.04
CA GLU A 32 -35.24 -16.86 -7.94
C GLU A 32 -34.52 -17.14 -6.62
N PRO A 33 -33.22 -17.48 -6.64
CA PRO A 33 -32.47 -17.57 -5.40
C PRO A 33 -32.58 -16.21 -4.73
N LEU A 34 -33.10 -16.17 -3.50
CA LEU A 34 -33.01 -15.01 -2.63
C LEU A 34 -31.52 -14.75 -2.38
N LEU A 35 -30.92 -13.95 -3.26
CA LEU A 35 -29.58 -13.42 -3.12
C LEU A 35 -29.63 -12.29 -2.09
N GLU A 36 -29.95 -12.64 -0.84
CA GLU A 36 -29.66 -11.77 0.29
C GLU A 36 -28.14 -11.67 0.40
N ARG A 37 -27.58 -10.63 -0.20
CA ARG A 37 -26.24 -10.20 0.15
C ARG A 37 -26.29 -9.84 1.63
N GLU A 38 -25.54 -10.57 2.44
CA GLU A 38 -25.15 -10.04 3.75
C GLU A 38 -24.57 -8.65 3.49
N LEU A 39 -25.20 -7.62 4.05
CA LEU A 39 -24.68 -6.28 4.01
C LEU A 39 -23.31 -6.34 4.69
N GLY A 40 -22.25 -6.24 3.88
CA GLY A 40 -20.90 -6.21 4.41
C GLY A 40 -20.82 -5.06 5.41
N VAL A 41 -20.41 -5.35 6.64
CA VAL A 41 -20.11 -4.30 7.62
C VAL A 41 -18.90 -3.54 7.06
N GLU A 42 -19.14 -2.40 6.42
CA GLU A 42 -18.07 -1.52 5.98
C GLU A 42 -17.26 -1.12 7.22
N LYS A 43 -16.01 -1.60 7.29
CA LYS A 43 -15.10 -1.16 8.33
C LYS A 43 -14.80 0.32 8.09
N PRO A 44 -14.82 1.17 9.13
CA PRO A 44 -14.46 2.57 8.96
C PRO A 44 -13.03 2.66 8.37
N PRO A 45 -12.77 3.66 7.52
CA PRO A 45 -11.46 3.81 6.90
C PRO A 45 -10.41 4.04 7.98
N LYS A 46 -9.26 3.39 7.82
CA LYS A 46 -8.09 3.54 8.70
C LYS A 46 -7.60 4.98 8.65
N LYS A 47 -7.50 5.65 9.79
CA LYS A 47 -7.01 7.03 9.89
C LYS A 47 -5.53 7.04 10.23
N ILE A 48 -4.72 7.61 9.35
CA ILE A 48 -3.27 7.73 9.55
C ILE A 48 -2.91 9.22 9.56
N LEU A 49 -2.17 9.63 10.59
CA LEU A 49 -1.54 10.95 10.65
C LEU A 49 -0.06 10.82 10.31
N ILE A 50 0.40 11.58 9.31
CA ILE A 50 1.79 11.66 8.90
C ILE A 50 2.29 13.06 9.25
N ILE A 51 3.32 13.13 10.10
CA ILE A 51 3.95 14.37 10.53
C ILE A 51 5.38 14.33 10.03
N SER A 52 5.73 15.25 9.13
CA SER A 52 7.05 15.32 8.52
C SER A 52 7.87 16.48 9.02
N GLU A 53 9.19 16.30 9.01
CA GLU A 53 10.17 17.37 9.16
C GLU A 53 10.04 18.36 8.00
N GLY A 54 10.08 17.88 6.75
CA GLY A 54 9.91 18.73 5.57
C GLY A 54 8.49 19.29 5.45
N LYS A 55 8.40 20.54 4.97
CA LYS A 55 7.11 21.23 4.76
C LYS A 55 6.43 20.89 3.44
N ASN A 56 7.20 20.45 2.44
CA ASN A 56 6.75 20.39 1.05
C ASN A 56 6.80 18.96 0.50
N THR A 57 7.98 18.33 0.44
CA THR A 57 8.19 17.08 -0.30
C THR A 57 7.31 15.94 0.21
N GLU A 58 7.35 15.67 1.50
CA GLU A 58 6.62 14.57 2.12
C GLU A 58 5.11 14.84 2.13
N PRO A 59 4.63 16.03 2.57
CA PRO A 59 3.20 16.32 2.53
C PRO A 59 2.62 16.25 1.12
N SER A 60 3.30 16.82 0.11
CA SER A 60 2.84 16.80 -1.29
C SER A 60 2.90 15.39 -1.91
N TYR A 61 3.91 14.58 -1.58
CA TYR A 61 3.97 13.18 -2.00
C TYR A 61 2.81 12.37 -1.43
N PHE A 62 2.61 12.45 -0.10
CA PHE A 62 1.51 11.75 0.56
C PHE A 62 0.13 12.36 0.24
N GLU A 63 0.09 13.53 -0.41
CA GLU A 63 -1.15 14.16 -0.79
C GLU A 63 -1.92 13.33 -1.83
N HIS A 64 -1.19 12.74 -2.77
CA HIS A 64 -1.77 12.08 -3.95
C HIS A 64 -2.38 10.70 -3.66
N PHE A 65 -2.13 10.11 -2.49
CA PHE A 65 -2.77 8.84 -2.10
C PHE A 65 -4.25 9.05 -1.76
N ARG A 66 -5.12 8.74 -2.73
CA ARG A 66 -6.58 8.74 -2.56
C ARG A 66 -7.11 7.32 -2.53
N LEU A 67 -7.13 6.70 -1.35
CA LEU A 67 -7.57 5.32 -1.14
C LEU A 67 -8.90 5.30 -0.38
N PRO A 68 -9.89 4.48 -0.79
CA PRO A 68 -11.22 4.46 -0.15
C PRO A 68 -11.18 3.99 1.31
N ASN A 69 -10.23 3.11 1.63
CA ASN A 69 -10.14 2.46 2.95
C ASN A 69 -9.21 3.18 3.93
N ILE A 70 -8.61 4.31 3.54
CA ILE A 70 -7.64 5.04 4.36
C ILE A 70 -7.89 6.54 4.27
N LYS A 71 -7.94 7.20 5.43
CA LYS A 71 -7.92 8.66 5.53
C LYS A 71 -6.53 9.11 5.99
N LEU A 72 -5.84 9.86 5.15
CA LEU A 72 -4.52 10.43 5.45
C LEU A 72 -4.62 11.90 5.85
N GLU A 73 -4.17 12.22 7.05
CA GLU A 73 -3.85 13.59 7.48
C GLU A 73 -2.32 13.76 7.36
N ARG A 74 -1.87 14.89 6.81
CA ARG A 74 -0.44 15.15 6.52
C ARG A 74 -0.09 16.54 7.05
N VAL A 75 1.00 16.66 7.80
CA VAL A 75 1.47 17.93 8.35
C VAL A 75 2.98 18.03 8.19
N GLY A 76 3.45 19.06 7.50
CA GLY A 76 4.87 19.39 7.43
C GLY A 76 5.23 20.50 8.42
N THR A 77 6.14 20.21 9.34
CA THR A 77 6.43 21.10 10.48
C THR A 77 7.57 22.07 10.24
N GLY A 78 8.56 21.69 9.42
CA GLY A 78 9.85 22.38 9.32
C GLY A 78 10.67 22.29 10.60
N LYS A 79 10.45 21.26 11.42
CA LYS A 79 11.16 21.01 12.70
C LYS A 79 11.91 19.70 12.60
N SER A 80 13.16 19.68 13.05
CA SER A 80 14.02 18.50 13.03
C SER A 80 13.84 17.59 14.24
N THR A 81 14.06 16.30 14.02
CA THR A 81 14.36 15.26 15.02
C THR A 81 13.54 15.33 16.32
N THR A 82 14.15 15.62 17.48
CA THR A 82 13.43 15.63 18.78
C THR A 82 12.33 16.68 18.84
N ARG A 83 12.52 17.85 18.21
CA ARG A 83 11.49 18.91 18.13
C ARG A 83 10.28 18.48 17.31
N LEU A 84 10.46 17.58 16.35
CA LEU A 84 9.34 17.00 15.59
C LEU A 84 8.39 16.22 16.51
N ILE A 85 8.93 15.54 17.53
CA ILE A 85 8.14 14.74 18.48
C ILE A 85 7.34 15.66 19.41
N GLU A 86 7.97 16.72 19.92
CA GLU A 86 7.29 17.74 20.72
C GLU A 86 6.18 18.44 19.91
N GLU A 87 6.46 18.73 18.63
CA GLU A 87 5.47 19.31 17.73
C GLU A 87 4.33 18.33 17.45
N ALA A 88 4.61 17.04 17.33
CA ALA A 88 3.60 16.01 17.16
C ALA A 88 2.64 15.95 18.36
N ASP A 89 3.16 16.00 19.59
CA ASP A 89 2.35 16.08 20.80
C ASP A 89 1.49 17.35 20.81
N SER A 90 2.10 18.51 20.50
CA SER A 90 1.39 19.80 20.41
C SER A 90 0.27 19.78 19.37
N LEU A 91 0.48 19.17 18.21
CA LEU A 91 -0.52 19.02 17.15
C LEU A 91 -1.68 18.13 17.60
N LEU A 92 -1.42 17.03 18.30
CA LEU A 92 -2.44 16.14 18.83
C LEU A 92 -3.29 16.81 19.90
N GLU A 93 -2.67 17.62 20.77
CA GLU A 93 -3.37 18.33 21.85
C GLU A 93 -4.18 19.53 21.37
N LYS A 94 -3.68 20.29 20.39
CA LYS A 94 -4.27 21.57 19.97
C LYS A 94 -5.15 21.42 18.73
N THR A 95 -4.60 20.83 17.67
CA THR A 95 -5.24 20.78 16.34
C THR A 95 -6.14 19.56 16.21
N TYR A 96 -5.67 18.40 16.64
CA TYR A 96 -6.37 17.13 16.51
C TYR A 96 -7.03 16.68 17.82
N ARG A 97 -7.32 17.62 18.72
CA ARG A 97 -7.89 17.33 20.02
C ARG A 97 -9.18 16.50 19.89
N GLY A 98 -9.20 15.33 20.54
CA GLY A 98 -10.36 14.42 20.51
C GLY A 98 -10.49 13.60 19.24
N GLN A 99 -9.62 13.78 18.24
CA GLN A 99 -9.54 12.90 17.08
C GLN A 99 -8.75 11.64 17.43
N LYS A 100 -9.17 10.50 16.86
CA LYS A 100 -8.47 9.22 17.00
C LYS A 100 -7.84 8.84 15.68
N PHE A 101 -6.55 8.54 15.71
CA PHE A 101 -5.78 7.97 14.62
C PHE A 101 -5.45 6.52 14.93
N ASP A 102 -5.55 5.65 13.93
CA ASP A 102 -5.10 4.26 14.05
C ASP A 102 -3.57 4.16 14.01
N GLU A 103 -2.93 5.07 13.28
CA GLU A 103 -1.47 5.17 13.21
C GLU A 103 -1.02 6.64 13.16
N ILE A 104 0.07 6.94 13.85
CA ILE A 104 0.76 8.22 13.77
C ILE A 104 2.19 7.90 13.33
N TRP A 105 2.62 8.52 12.24
CA TRP A 105 3.94 8.34 11.65
C TRP A 105 4.71 9.65 11.71
N LEU A 106 5.92 9.59 12.25
CA LEU A 106 6.91 10.65 12.14
C LEU A 106 7.83 10.35 10.95
N VAL A 107 7.98 11.32 10.06
CA VAL A 107 8.83 11.24 8.88
C VAL A 107 9.92 12.28 8.97
N PHE A 108 11.18 11.87 9.03
CA PHE A 108 12.30 12.81 9.14
C PHE A 108 13.55 12.35 8.40
N ASP A 109 14.37 13.33 8.05
CA ASP A 109 15.64 13.12 7.37
C ASP A 109 16.70 12.82 8.44
N LYS A 110 17.55 11.80 8.22
CA LYS A 110 18.67 11.56 9.15
C LYS A 110 19.68 12.69 9.09
N ASP A 111 20.09 13.05 7.87
CA ASP A 111 21.16 14.01 7.59
C ASP A 111 22.34 13.89 8.58
N ASP A 112 22.85 15.01 9.09
CA ASP A 112 23.86 15.09 10.16
C ASP A 112 23.23 15.25 11.56
N ASN A 113 21.99 14.81 11.79
CA ASN A 113 21.31 14.97 13.08
C ASN A 113 21.86 14.01 14.14
N GLU A 114 22.59 14.54 15.12
CA GLU A 114 23.16 13.75 16.23
C GLU A 114 22.10 13.14 17.16
N ASP A 115 20.92 13.77 17.28
CA ASP A 115 19.82 13.33 18.16
C ASP A 115 18.89 12.28 17.49
N PHE A 116 19.26 11.80 16.30
CA PHE A 116 18.43 10.92 15.47
C PHE A 116 18.00 9.62 16.17
N GLU A 117 18.95 8.92 16.80
CA GLU A 117 18.64 7.66 17.50
C GLU A 117 17.72 7.88 18.71
N ASP A 118 17.94 8.97 19.43
CA ASP A 118 17.16 9.29 20.62
C ASP A 118 15.74 9.73 20.27
N ALA A 119 15.56 10.45 19.15
CA ALA A 119 14.24 10.70 18.58
C ALA A 119 13.52 9.41 18.20
N ILE A 120 14.20 8.43 17.58
CA ILE A 120 13.57 7.13 17.29
C ILE A 120 13.09 6.45 18.58
N LYS A 121 13.95 6.39 19.61
CA LYS A 121 13.60 5.77 20.90
C LYS A 121 12.42 6.48 21.55
N LEU A 122 12.40 7.81 21.53
CA LEU A 122 11.34 8.62 22.12
C LEU A 122 10.01 8.49 21.34
N ALA A 123 10.07 8.44 20.01
CA ALA A 123 8.88 8.21 19.19
C ALA A 123 8.25 6.84 19.48
N ILE A 124 9.09 5.79 19.56
CA ILE A 124 8.62 4.43 19.87
C ILE A 124 8.01 4.36 21.27
N SER A 125 8.61 5.02 22.28
CA SER A 125 8.07 5.02 23.65
C SER A 125 6.71 5.71 23.74
N LYS A 126 6.41 6.65 22.83
CA LYS A 126 5.12 7.32 22.65
C LYS A 126 4.15 6.56 21.74
N ASN A 127 4.51 5.35 21.30
CA ASN A 127 3.73 4.54 20.36
C ASN A 127 3.52 5.21 18.99
N TYR A 128 4.45 6.09 18.60
CA TYR A 128 4.56 6.60 17.24
C TYR A 128 5.37 5.64 16.38
N LYS A 129 5.00 5.55 15.11
CA LYS A 129 5.79 4.85 14.10
C LYS A 129 6.76 5.82 13.45
N VAL A 130 7.90 5.32 13.01
CA VAL A 130 8.95 6.16 12.41
C VAL A 130 9.29 5.67 11.02
N ALA A 131 9.33 6.59 10.07
CA ALA A 131 9.96 6.40 8.77
C ALA A 131 11.02 7.49 8.59
N TYR A 132 12.21 7.11 8.15
CA TYR A 132 13.28 8.07 7.89
C TYR A 132 13.98 7.75 6.58
N SER A 133 14.74 8.69 6.05
CA SER A 133 15.66 8.45 4.95
C SER A 133 17.03 9.04 5.26
N ASN A 134 18.10 8.36 4.85
CA ASN A 134 19.46 8.82 4.97
C ASN A 134 20.02 9.11 3.56
N GLN A 135 20.34 10.36 3.20
CA GLN A 135 20.18 11.56 4.03
C GLN A 135 18.79 12.18 3.99
N ALA A 136 18.04 11.99 2.89
CA ALA A 136 16.76 12.66 2.69
C ALA A 136 15.71 11.82 1.96
N VAL A 137 14.43 12.19 2.08
CA VAL A 137 13.30 11.47 1.48
C VAL A 137 13.43 11.27 -0.04
N GLU A 138 14.12 12.14 -0.76
CA GLU A 138 14.36 12.01 -2.20
C GLU A 138 15.04 10.68 -2.57
N TYR A 139 15.82 10.09 -1.66
CA TYR A 139 16.40 8.77 -1.88
C TYR A 139 15.33 7.70 -2.14
N TRP A 140 14.18 7.78 -1.46
CA TRP A 140 13.03 6.90 -1.74
C TRP A 140 12.53 7.06 -3.19
N PHE A 141 12.54 8.28 -3.75
CA PHE A 141 12.15 8.51 -5.14
C PHE A 141 13.18 7.95 -6.13
N ILE A 142 14.48 8.07 -5.82
CA ILE A 142 15.56 7.50 -6.65
C ILE A 142 15.38 5.98 -6.79
N LEU A 143 15.01 5.28 -5.71
CA LEU A 143 14.79 3.83 -5.73
C LEU A 143 13.64 3.39 -6.66
N HIS A 144 12.77 4.28 -7.14
CA HIS A 144 11.76 3.94 -8.15
C HIS A 144 12.33 3.75 -9.56
N PHE A 145 13.54 4.24 -9.79
CA PHE A 145 14.17 4.24 -11.10
C PHE A 145 15.48 3.46 -11.08
N TYR A 146 16.30 3.68 -10.05
CA TYR A 146 17.67 3.18 -9.99
C TYR A 146 17.81 2.04 -8.98
N ASP A 147 18.45 0.94 -9.39
CA ASP A 147 18.78 -0.19 -8.52
C ASP A 147 20.05 0.11 -7.72
N HIS A 148 19.92 0.98 -6.73
CA HIS A 148 21.01 1.34 -5.83
C HIS A 148 21.27 0.24 -4.79
N HIS A 149 22.51 0.13 -4.30
CA HIS A 149 22.90 -0.90 -3.32
C HIS A 149 23.16 -0.35 -1.92
N GLY A 150 22.90 0.94 -1.69
CA GLY A 150 23.04 1.58 -0.39
C GLY A 150 24.39 2.25 -0.19
N GLU A 151 25.23 2.33 -1.23
CA GLU A 151 26.49 3.08 -1.17
C GLU A 151 26.26 4.55 -0.79
N GLN A 152 27.32 5.26 -0.41
CA GLN A 152 27.19 6.68 -0.08
C GLN A 152 26.74 7.48 -1.30
N LEU A 153 25.59 8.16 -1.17
CA LEU A 153 25.05 9.04 -2.20
C LEU A 153 24.82 10.44 -1.65
N SER A 154 25.54 11.43 -2.22
CA SER A 154 25.43 12.84 -1.81
C SER A 154 24.04 13.40 -2.10
N ARG A 155 23.45 14.09 -1.12
CA ARG A 155 22.16 14.78 -1.24
C ARG A 155 22.14 15.78 -2.41
N GLU A 156 23.28 16.37 -2.75
CA GLU A 156 23.43 17.32 -3.86
C GLU A 156 23.05 16.69 -5.22
N SER A 157 23.24 15.38 -5.37
CA SER A 157 22.92 14.65 -6.61
C SER A 157 21.45 14.25 -6.74
N TYR A 158 20.66 14.33 -5.66
CA TYR A 158 19.33 13.72 -5.64
C TYR A 158 18.37 14.37 -6.64
N ALA A 159 18.34 15.71 -6.70
CA ALA A 159 17.47 16.43 -7.61
C ALA A 159 17.80 16.12 -9.07
N ASP A 160 19.09 16.08 -9.41
CA ASP A 160 19.55 15.77 -10.77
C ASP A 160 19.21 14.33 -11.16
N MET A 161 19.43 13.36 -10.27
CA MET A 161 19.09 11.96 -10.51
C MET A 161 17.58 11.76 -10.71
N ILE A 162 16.75 12.41 -9.89
CA ILE A 162 15.29 12.36 -10.05
C ILE A 162 14.89 12.96 -11.40
N ASN A 163 15.34 14.19 -11.68
CA ASN A 163 15.00 14.92 -12.89
C ASN A 163 15.47 14.22 -14.17
N TYR A 164 16.61 13.53 -14.14
CA TYR A 164 17.08 12.70 -15.24
C TYR A 164 16.02 11.66 -15.67
N HIS A 165 15.33 11.06 -14.71
CA HIS A 165 14.30 10.05 -14.98
C HIS A 165 12.91 10.63 -15.29
N ILE A 166 12.54 11.76 -14.69
CA ILE A 166 11.16 12.28 -14.80
C ILE A 166 10.98 13.35 -15.89
N ASN A 167 12.02 14.12 -16.24
CA ASN A 167 11.94 15.14 -17.28
C ASN A 167 11.52 14.57 -18.65
N PRO A 168 12.07 13.43 -19.12
CA PRO A 168 11.63 12.82 -20.38
C PRO A 168 10.16 12.36 -20.37
N LEU A 169 9.57 12.20 -19.18
CA LEU A 169 8.19 11.77 -18.97
C LEU A 169 7.24 12.94 -18.70
N GLY A 170 7.73 14.19 -18.79
CA GLY A 170 6.92 15.39 -18.69
C GLY A 170 6.68 15.91 -17.27
N ALA A 171 7.45 15.47 -16.29
CA ALA A 171 7.41 16.01 -14.92
C ALA A 171 8.78 16.59 -14.51
N LYS A 172 8.79 17.41 -13.46
CA LYS A 172 9.99 18.05 -12.92
C LYS A 172 9.91 18.10 -11.40
N TYR A 173 11.06 18.05 -10.73
CA TYR A 173 11.22 18.29 -9.31
C TYR A 173 12.24 19.42 -9.10
N ASP A 174 11.82 20.54 -8.49
CA ASP A 174 12.65 21.73 -8.35
C ASP A 174 12.72 22.23 -6.90
N ASP A 175 13.30 23.41 -6.70
CA ASP A 175 13.52 24.01 -5.38
C ASP A 175 12.22 24.31 -4.62
N SER A 176 11.06 24.29 -5.28
CA SER A 176 9.78 24.32 -4.57
C SER A 176 9.59 23.09 -3.67
N LYS A 177 10.30 21.99 -3.97
CA LYS A 177 10.21 20.71 -3.28
C LYS A 177 8.80 20.14 -3.26
N ILE A 178 8.00 20.46 -4.28
CA ILE A 178 6.63 19.95 -4.43
C ILE A 178 6.65 18.73 -5.35
N VAL A 179 6.06 17.62 -4.89
CA VAL A 179 5.75 16.47 -5.73
C VAL A 179 4.45 16.75 -6.47
N SER A 180 4.55 17.08 -7.76
CA SER A 180 3.39 17.29 -8.61
C SER A 180 2.61 16.00 -8.85
N ARG A 181 1.38 16.11 -9.38
CA ARG A 181 0.57 14.94 -9.71
C ARG A 181 1.24 14.08 -10.79
N GLU A 182 1.83 14.72 -11.79
CA GLU A 182 2.55 14.07 -12.88
C GLU A 182 3.77 13.30 -12.36
N PHE A 183 4.55 13.91 -11.46
CA PHE A 183 5.67 13.24 -10.82
C PHE A 183 5.18 12.03 -10.01
N PHE A 184 4.14 12.20 -9.19
CA PHE A 184 3.56 11.09 -8.43
C PHE A 184 3.07 9.95 -9.33
N ASP A 185 2.34 10.27 -10.40
CA ASP A 185 1.81 9.28 -11.33
C ASP A 185 2.95 8.50 -12.02
N ILE A 186 4.10 9.14 -12.30
CA ILE A 186 5.30 8.45 -12.79
C ILE A 186 5.83 7.48 -11.73
N LEU A 187 5.94 7.86 -10.46
CA LEU A 187 6.36 6.96 -9.37
C LEU A 187 5.41 5.74 -9.24
N MET A 188 4.13 5.94 -9.53
CA MET A 188 3.12 4.88 -9.48
C MET A 188 3.00 4.05 -10.77
N SER A 189 3.69 4.48 -11.84
CA SER A 189 3.63 3.84 -13.16
C SER A 189 4.38 2.49 -13.21
N LYS A 190 4.21 1.78 -14.32
CA LYS A 190 5.04 0.60 -14.62
C LYS A 190 6.38 1.03 -15.20
N ASN A 191 7.43 0.34 -14.77
CA ASN A 191 8.72 0.38 -15.43
C ASN A 191 8.59 -0.29 -16.82
N PRO A 192 8.91 0.43 -17.92
CA PRO A 192 8.82 -0.12 -19.28
C PRO A 192 9.72 -1.35 -19.49
N GLU A 193 10.87 -1.43 -18.82
CA GLU A 193 11.83 -2.51 -19.00
C GLU A 193 11.40 -3.78 -18.28
N SER A 194 11.06 -3.67 -16.99
CA SER A 194 10.72 -4.83 -16.17
C SER A 194 9.22 -5.19 -16.16
N GLN A 195 8.36 -4.30 -16.67
CA GLN A 195 6.89 -4.39 -16.63
C GLN A 195 6.29 -4.42 -15.21
N LYS A 196 7.10 -4.23 -14.17
CA LYS A 196 6.67 -4.13 -12.77
C LYS A 196 6.28 -2.70 -12.41
N ALA A 197 5.46 -2.52 -11.38
CA ALA A 197 5.19 -1.19 -10.85
C ALA A 197 6.45 -0.64 -10.17
N ARG A 198 6.81 0.62 -10.43
CA ARG A 198 8.03 1.24 -9.90
C ARG A 198 8.05 1.29 -8.37
N TYR A 199 6.91 1.55 -7.73
CA TYR A 199 6.81 1.50 -6.26
C TYR A 199 7.14 0.11 -5.68
N GLN A 200 6.86 -0.97 -6.42
CA GLN A 200 7.17 -2.34 -5.97
C GLN A 200 8.67 -2.59 -6.09
N GLU A 201 9.29 -2.10 -7.16
CA GLU A 201 10.76 -2.18 -7.31
C GLU A 201 11.46 -1.34 -6.24
N ALA A 202 11.00 -0.12 -5.98
CA ALA A 202 11.51 0.72 -4.90
C ALA A 202 11.37 0.03 -3.54
N PHE A 203 10.24 -0.61 -3.29
CA PHE A 203 10.01 -1.40 -2.08
C PHE A 203 11.01 -2.55 -1.97
N ASP A 204 11.15 -3.38 -3.01
CA ASP A 204 12.05 -4.53 -3.00
C ASP A 204 13.51 -4.10 -2.80
N ARG A 205 13.92 -2.98 -3.42
CA ARG A 205 15.25 -2.36 -3.27
C ARG A 205 15.47 -1.87 -1.84
N ALA A 206 14.52 -1.13 -1.28
CA ALA A 206 14.63 -0.60 0.09
C ALA A 206 14.68 -1.72 1.14
N GLU A 207 13.88 -2.79 0.99
CA GLU A 207 13.93 -3.96 1.87
C GLU A 207 15.27 -4.69 1.78
N ARG A 208 15.82 -4.84 0.56
CA ARG A 208 17.13 -5.48 0.33
C ARG A 208 18.23 -4.71 1.06
N ILE A 209 18.33 -3.40 0.80
CA ILE A 209 19.34 -2.53 1.41
C ILE A 209 19.22 -2.54 2.95
N LEU A 210 18.00 -2.47 3.48
CA LEU A 210 17.79 -2.51 4.93
C LEU A 210 18.19 -3.86 5.55
N SER A 211 18.05 -4.96 4.80
CA SER A 211 18.43 -6.31 5.26
C SER A 211 19.94 -6.51 5.26
N ASP A 212 20.63 -5.95 4.27
CA ASP A 212 22.07 -6.07 4.11
C ASP A 212 22.82 -5.16 5.11
N ASN A 213 22.23 -4.00 5.47
CA ASN A 213 22.88 -2.97 6.28
C ASN A 213 22.12 -2.66 7.60
N PRO A 214 22.28 -3.49 8.64
CA PRO A 214 21.53 -3.33 9.89
C PRO A 214 21.99 -2.12 10.74
N HIS A 215 23.18 -1.57 10.47
CA HIS A 215 23.82 -0.52 11.29
C HIS A 215 23.49 0.93 10.90
N ARG A 216 22.62 1.17 9.90
CA ARG A 216 21.76 2.38 9.71
C ARG A 216 22.41 3.79 9.65
N THR A 217 23.71 3.97 9.87
CA THR A 217 24.25 5.32 10.13
C THR A 217 25.09 5.93 9.01
N GLU A 218 25.79 5.12 8.21
CA GLU A 218 26.75 5.61 7.20
C GLU A 218 26.27 5.48 5.74
N GLU A 219 25.25 4.66 5.50
CA GLU A 219 24.82 4.25 4.15
C GLU A 219 23.46 4.82 3.77
N SER A 220 23.19 4.93 2.45
CA SER A 220 21.92 5.43 1.96
C SER A 220 20.82 4.39 2.17
N VAL A 221 19.95 4.67 3.16
CA VAL A 221 18.85 3.80 3.60
C VAL A 221 17.54 4.57 3.68
N THR A 222 16.40 3.90 3.52
CA THR A 222 15.09 4.51 3.76
C THR A 222 14.10 3.54 4.38
N MET A 223 13.32 4.00 5.35
CA MET A 223 12.20 3.31 5.96
C MET A 223 10.84 3.80 5.45
N VAL A 224 10.81 4.71 4.47
CA VAL A 224 9.56 5.22 3.87
C VAL A 224 8.74 4.08 3.25
N HIS A 225 9.39 3.01 2.77
CA HIS A 225 8.72 1.80 2.28
C HIS A 225 7.84 1.12 3.36
N LYS A 226 8.19 1.22 4.65
CA LYS A 226 7.37 0.68 5.75
C LYS A 226 6.10 1.52 5.96
N LEU A 227 6.21 2.85 5.91
CA LEU A 227 5.06 3.75 5.91
C LEU A 227 4.18 3.50 4.68
N PHE A 228 4.79 3.35 3.50
CA PHE A 228 4.07 3.01 2.29
C PHE A 228 3.25 1.73 2.44
N CYS A 229 3.80 0.67 3.05
CA CYS A 229 3.05 -0.56 3.36
C CYS A 229 1.83 -0.35 4.28
N SER A 230 1.90 0.64 5.17
CA SER A 230 0.76 1.02 6.02
C SER A 230 -0.36 1.72 5.26
N ILE A 231 -0.04 2.37 4.13
CA ILE A 231 -0.96 3.11 3.24
C ILE A 231 -1.48 2.18 2.12
N MET A 232 -0.58 1.54 1.40
CA MET A 232 -0.89 0.56 0.38
C MET A 232 -0.37 -0.79 0.86
N PRO A 233 -1.23 -1.68 1.37
CA PRO A 233 -0.82 -3.01 1.75
C PRO A 233 -0.35 -3.76 0.49
N LEU A 234 0.96 -3.78 0.28
CA LEU A 234 1.57 -4.56 -0.78
C LEU A 234 1.50 -6.04 -0.37
N GLU A 235 1.14 -6.91 -1.30
CA GLU A 235 1.38 -8.34 -1.13
C GLU A 235 2.90 -8.56 -1.19
N THR A 236 3.57 -8.39 -0.05
CA THR A 236 5.00 -8.69 0.04
C THR A 236 5.23 -10.13 -0.39
N THR A 237 6.37 -10.44 -1.00
CA THR A 237 6.74 -11.82 -1.36
C THR A 237 6.61 -12.77 -0.16
N ARG A 238 6.85 -12.27 1.06
CA ARG A 238 6.63 -13.00 2.32
C ARG A 238 5.15 -13.21 2.65
N ALA A 239 4.29 -12.20 2.49
CA ALA A 239 2.85 -12.32 2.68
C ALA A 239 2.21 -13.25 1.64
N LYS A 240 2.65 -13.16 0.38
CA LYS A 240 2.26 -14.06 -0.70
C LYS A 240 2.66 -15.51 -0.40
N ARG A 241 3.94 -15.75 -0.05
CA ARG A 241 4.43 -17.08 0.40
C ARG A 241 3.68 -17.62 1.61
N ALA A 242 3.32 -16.76 2.57
CA ALA A 242 2.56 -17.15 3.76
C ALA A 242 1.10 -17.50 3.43
N ARG A 243 0.46 -16.76 2.51
CA ARG A 243 -0.89 -17.02 2.00
C ARG A 243 -0.94 -18.31 1.18
N GLU A 244 0.01 -18.50 0.26
CA GLU A 244 0.17 -19.73 -0.52
C GLU A 244 0.42 -20.95 0.39
N LYS A 245 1.26 -20.80 1.42
CA LYS A 245 1.42 -21.85 2.45
C LYS A 245 0.10 -22.15 3.16
N LYS A 246 -0.64 -21.13 3.63
CA LYS A 246 -1.95 -21.29 4.29
C LYS A 246 -2.99 -21.97 3.38
N GLU A 247 -3.04 -21.60 2.11
CA GLU A 247 -3.93 -22.22 1.13
C GLU A 247 -3.53 -23.67 0.82
N SER A 248 -2.23 -23.96 0.73
CA SER A 248 -1.75 -25.35 0.56
C SER A 248 -2.08 -26.22 1.78
N SER A 249 -1.95 -25.67 3.00
CA SER A 249 -2.28 -26.38 4.24
C SER A 249 -3.79 -26.60 4.38
N LYS A 250 -4.63 -25.63 3.99
CA LYS A 250 -6.09 -25.81 3.95
C LYS A 250 -6.54 -26.86 2.94
N LYS A 251 -5.89 -26.94 1.76
CA LYS A 251 -6.16 -27.99 0.77
C LYS A 251 -5.75 -29.38 1.26
N LYS A 252 -4.69 -29.48 2.06
CA LYS A 252 -4.24 -30.75 2.68
C LYS A 252 -5.08 -31.20 3.87
N ALA A 253 -5.73 -30.28 4.58
CA ALA A 253 -6.58 -30.57 5.73
C ALA A 253 -8.06 -30.85 5.37
N GLY A 254 -8.44 -30.66 4.11
CA GLY A 254 -9.79 -30.93 3.59
C GLY A 254 -9.90 -32.20 2.75
N LEU A 255 -8.97 -33.13 2.91
CA LEU A 255 -8.92 -34.46 2.31
C LEU A 255 -8.94 -35.52 3.41
#